data_AF-A0A7S1WU16-F1
#
_entry.id   AF-A0A7S1WU16-F1
#
_cell.length_a   1.000
_cell.length_b   1.000
_cell.length_c   1.000
_cell.angle_alpha   90.00
_cell.angle_beta   90.00
_cell.angle_gamma   90.00
#
_symmetry.space_group_name_H-M   'P 1'
#
loop_
_entity.id
_entity.type
_entity.pdbx_description
1 polymer ?
#
loop_
_entity_poly.entity_id
_entity_poly.type
_entity_poly.pdbx_seq_one_letter_code
_entity_poly.pdbx_strand_id
1 'polypeptide(L)'
;GDGDPSKACYTKLRPGVRAFLRKLLRYYDLSLFTMGDRAYLDWILTKIDPDRSIFKEGSVASRSDLVRESQSKSIRTVCRHPDRRTIIFDDSHEVWRQELERSKGQLAFVRACPYTFLDRCRDAPSVPADRDTHLP
;
A
#
# COMPACT_ATOMS: atom_id res chain seq x y z
N GLY A 1 8.24 -10.55 -11.28
CA GLY A 1 7.10 -11.47 -11.41
C GLY A 1 7.67 -12.86 -11.37
N ASP A 2 7.34 -13.56 -10.29
CA ASP A 2 7.68 -14.93 -9.86
C ASP A 2 9.14 -15.42 -9.99
N GLY A 3 9.76 -15.61 -8.83
CA GLY A 3 10.64 -16.74 -8.54
C GLY A 3 12.07 -16.71 -9.08
N ASP A 4 12.45 -15.75 -9.93
CA ASP A 4 13.81 -15.62 -10.41
C ASP A 4 14.67 -14.78 -9.44
N PRO A 5 15.58 -15.39 -8.64
CA PRO A 5 16.45 -14.66 -7.72
C PRO A 5 17.44 -13.72 -8.43
N SER A 6 17.54 -13.76 -9.77
CA SER A 6 18.38 -12.86 -10.55
C SER A 6 17.73 -11.50 -10.87
N LYS A 7 16.44 -11.32 -10.60
CA LYS A 7 15.73 -10.04 -10.86
C LYS A 7 15.68 -9.16 -9.63
N ALA A 8 16.65 -8.25 -9.52
CA ALA A 8 16.62 -7.16 -8.54
C ALA A 8 15.38 -6.28 -8.75
N CYS A 9 14.60 -6.06 -7.68
CA CYS A 9 13.47 -5.13 -7.66
C CYS A 9 13.91 -3.81 -7.02
N TYR A 10 13.81 -2.71 -7.76
CA TYR A 10 14.03 -1.38 -7.22
C TYR A 10 12.71 -0.82 -6.68
N THR A 11 12.73 -0.36 -5.44
CA THR A 11 11.58 0.31 -4.83
C THR A 11 11.95 1.74 -4.48
N LYS A 12 11.12 2.70 -4.92
CA LYS A 12 11.20 4.08 -4.46
C LYS A 12 10.07 4.35 -3.49
N LEU A 13 10.40 4.74 -2.26
CA LEU A 13 9.41 5.24 -1.31
C LEU A 13 8.93 6.62 -1.76
N ARG A 14 7.65 6.91 -1.53
CA ARG A 14 7.12 8.26 -1.74
C ARG A 14 7.73 9.21 -0.69
N PRO A 15 8.24 10.39 -1.09
CA PRO A 15 8.81 11.35 -0.15
C PRO A 15 7.84 11.64 1.00
N GLY A 16 8.36 11.64 2.23
CA GLY A 16 7.56 11.90 3.44
C GLY A 16 6.65 10.77 3.92
N VAL A 17 6.64 9.58 3.29
CA VAL A 17 5.71 8.48 3.66
C VAL A 17 5.74 8.13 5.16
N ARG A 18 6.91 8.08 5.78
CA ARG A 18 7.02 7.73 7.22
C ARG A 18 6.41 8.80 8.12
N ALA A 19 6.63 10.08 7.80
CA ALA A 19 6.05 11.19 8.54
C ALA A 19 4.53 11.26 8.32
N PHE A 20 4.07 10.98 7.11
CA PHE A 20 2.66 10.89 6.77
C PHE A 20 1.95 9.80 7.58
N LEU A 21 2.48 8.56 7.60
CA LEU A 21 1.93 7.47 8.41
C LEU A 21 1.89 7.82 9.90
N ARG A 22 2.99 8.35 10.46
CA ARG A 22 3.05 8.79 11.86
C ARG A 22 2.00 9.86 12.20
N LYS A 23 1.72 10.79 11.28
CA LYS A 23 0.68 11.81 11.48
C LYS A 23 -0.72 11.18 11.49
N LEU A 24 -0.97 10.20 10.61
CA LEU A 24 -2.26 9.51 10.55
C LEU A 24 -2.55 8.63 11.77
N LEU A 25 -1.52 8.01 12.37
CA LEU A 25 -1.68 7.15 13.55
C LEU A 25 -2.36 7.84 14.75
N ARG A 26 -2.33 9.17 14.81
CA ARG A 26 -3.01 9.94 15.86
C ARG A 26 -4.54 9.92 15.71
N TYR A 27 -5.04 9.54 14.54
CA TYR A 27 -6.45 9.64 14.16
C TYR A 27 -7.03 8.33 13.63
N TYR A 28 -6.20 7.43 13.10
CA TYR A 28 -6.63 6.21 12.42
C TYR A 28 -5.83 4.99 12.86
N ASP A 29 -6.51 3.85 12.95
CA ASP A 29 -5.86 2.54 12.83
C ASP A 29 -5.48 2.33 11.36
N LEU A 30 -4.21 1.97 11.11
CA LEU A 30 -3.70 1.81 9.76
C LEU A 30 -3.66 0.35 9.36
N SER A 31 -4.11 0.09 8.14
CA SER A 31 -4.06 -1.20 7.46
C SER A 31 -3.33 -1.06 6.13
N LEU A 32 -2.62 -2.10 5.69
CA LEU A 32 -1.88 -2.13 4.43
C LEU A 32 -2.36 -3.31 3.58
N PHE A 33 -2.88 -3.03 2.38
CA PHE A 33 -3.28 -4.09 1.44
C PHE A 33 -2.64 -3.85 0.07
N THR A 34 -1.66 -4.69 -0.28
CA THR A 34 -0.96 -4.63 -1.57
C THR A 34 -1.40 -5.76 -2.52
N MET A 35 -1.36 -5.48 -3.83
CA MET A 35 -1.44 -6.51 -4.88
C MET A 35 -0.07 -7.13 -5.20
N GLY A 36 0.98 -6.72 -4.47
CA GLY A 36 2.28 -7.40 -4.48
C GLY A 36 2.23 -8.73 -3.73
N ASP A 37 3.29 -9.53 -3.89
CA ASP A 37 3.44 -10.79 -3.14
C ASP A 37 3.81 -10.55 -1.66
N ARG A 38 3.79 -11.63 -0.87
CA ARG A 38 4.07 -11.56 0.55
C ARG A 38 5.50 -11.14 0.86
N ALA A 39 6.47 -11.59 0.06
CA ALA A 39 7.88 -11.22 0.25
C ALA A 39 8.10 -9.70 0.07
N TYR A 40 7.44 -9.10 -0.92
CA TYR A 40 7.46 -7.65 -1.13
C TYR A 40 6.79 -6.90 0.03
N LEU A 41 5.62 -7.38 0.50
CA LEU A 41 4.94 -6.78 1.66
C LEU A 41 5.85 -6.80 2.90
N ASP A 42 6.41 -7.96 3.22
CA ASP A 42 7.29 -8.12 4.39
C ASP A 42 8.53 -7.23 4.26
N TRP A 43 9.14 -7.16 3.07
CA TRP A 43 10.27 -6.26 2.81
C TRP A 43 9.89 -4.78 2.98
N ILE A 44 8.75 -4.33 2.45
CA ILE A 44 8.26 -2.96 2.60
C ILE A 44 8.07 -2.61 4.07
N LEU A 45 7.49 -3.52 4.87
CA LEU A 45 7.31 -3.31 6.31
C LEU A 45 8.64 -3.04 7.01
N THR A 46 9.73 -3.73 6.65
CA THR A 46 11.07 -3.42 7.18
C THR A 46 11.54 -2.00 6.88
N LYS A 47 11.00 -1.36 5.84
CA LYS A 47 11.37 0.00 5.43
C LYS A 47 10.49 1.07 6.05
N ILE A 48 9.19 0.81 6.23
CA ILE A 48 8.22 1.84 6.66
C ILE A 48 7.73 1.68 8.10
N ASP A 49 7.82 0.46 8.66
CA ASP A 49 7.35 0.11 10.01
C ASP A 49 8.28 -0.94 10.65
N PRO A 50 9.58 -0.63 10.84
CA PRO A 50 10.57 -1.60 11.29
C PRO A 50 10.35 -2.09 12.74
N ASP A 51 9.71 -1.29 13.58
CA ASP A 51 9.39 -1.63 14.97
C ASP A 51 7.97 -2.22 15.15
N ARG A 52 7.22 -2.38 14.04
CA ARG A 52 5.84 -2.88 14.01
C ARG A 52 4.89 -2.08 14.91
N SER A 53 5.11 -0.77 14.98
CA SER A 53 4.28 0.16 15.76
C SER A 53 3.12 0.75 14.97
N ILE A 54 3.17 0.68 13.63
CA ILE A 54 2.20 1.33 12.74
C ILE A 54 1.05 0.38 12.39
N PHE A 55 1.37 -0.81 11.87
CA PHE A 55 0.39 -1.77 11.39
C PHE A 55 0.20 -2.90 12.41
N LYS A 56 -0.99 -2.96 13.02
CA LYS A 56 -1.34 -3.98 14.02
C LYS A 56 -1.39 -5.38 13.41
N GLU A 57 -1.28 -6.40 14.26
CA GLU A 57 -1.44 -7.80 13.83
C GLU A 57 -2.79 -8.00 13.11
N GLY A 58 -2.75 -8.67 11.95
CA GLY A 58 -3.92 -8.89 11.11
C GLY A 58 -4.42 -7.67 10.30
N SER A 59 -3.68 -6.54 10.30
CA SER A 59 -4.02 -5.35 9.51
C SER A 59 -3.26 -5.25 8.18
N VAL A 60 -2.49 -6.28 7.81
CA VAL A 60 -1.70 -6.31 6.58
C VAL A 60 -2.10 -7.49 5.69
N ALA A 61 -2.19 -7.26 4.39
CA ALA A 61 -2.51 -8.27 3.39
C ALA A 61 -1.78 -8.03 2.06
N SER A 62 -1.55 -9.11 1.36
CA SER A 62 -0.87 -9.20 0.07
C SER A 62 -1.76 -9.91 -0.95
N ARG A 63 -1.29 -10.03 -2.19
CA ARG A 63 -2.02 -10.74 -3.26
C ARG A 63 -2.35 -12.18 -2.91
N SER A 64 -1.52 -12.87 -2.13
CA SER A 64 -1.80 -14.25 -1.70
C SER A 64 -2.96 -14.36 -0.72
N ASP A 65 -3.37 -13.24 -0.11
CA ASP A 65 -4.48 -13.17 0.85
C ASP A 65 -5.81 -12.81 0.17
N LEU A 66 -5.83 -12.67 -1.17
CA LEU A 66 -7.05 -12.48 -1.95
C LEU A 66 -7.88 -13.76 -1.96
N VAL A 67 -9.20 -13.59 -2.00
CA VAL A 67 -10.12 -14.71 -2.28
C VAL A 67 -9.90 -15.18 -3.71
N ARG A 68 -9.62 -16.48 -3.89
CA ARG A 68 -9.02 -17.07 -5.09
C ARG A 68 -9.78 -16.79 -6.40
N GLU A 69 -11.09 -16.53 -6.35
CA GLU A 69 -11.89 -16.23 -7.54
C GLU A 69 -11.92 -14.73 -7.93
N SER A 70 -11.30 -13.82 -7.16
CA SER A 70 -11.37 -12.38 -7.43
C SER A 70 -9.99 -11.73 -7.50
N GLN A 71 -9.80 -10.84 -8.49
CA GLN A 71 -8.69 -9.87 -8.51
C GLN A 71 -9.06 -8.58 -7.75
N SER A 72 -10.04 -8.66 -6.85
CA SER A 72 -10.58 -7.53 -6.07
C SER A 72 -10.14 -7.63 -4.62
N LYS A 73 -9.75 -6.49 -4.06
CA LYS A 73 -9.49 -6.34 -2.63
C LYS A 73 -10.81 -6.29 -1.88
N SER A 74 -10.85 -6.90 -0.69
CA SER A 74 -11.92 -6.72 0.28
C SER A 74 -11.41 -6.05 1.53
N ILE A 75 -12.16 -5.07 2.04
CA ILE A 75 -11.78 -4.34 3.25
C ILE A 75 -11.78 -5.27 4.48
N ARG A 76 -12.58 -6.33 4.45
CA ARG A 76 -12.72 -7.33 5.53
C ARG A 76 -11.45 -8.13 5.75
N THR A 77 -10.55 -8.20 4.77
CA THR A 77 -9.27 -8.90 4.90
C THR A 77 -8.34 -8.20 5.90
N VAL A 78 -8.41 -6.87 6.01
CA VAL A 78 -7.46 -6.06 6.79
C VAL A 78 -8.09 -5.12 7.80
N CYS A 79 -9.41 -4.96 7.79
CA CYS A 79 -10.13 -4.01 8.64
C CYS A 79 -11.33 -4.68 9.30
N ARG A 80 -11.47 -4.45 10.61
CA ARG A 80 -12.61 -4.91 11.42
C ARG A 80 -13.62 -3.78 11.71
N HIS A 81 -13.31 -2.56 11.30
CA HIS A 81 -14.21 -1.42 11.51
C HIS A 81 -15.35 -1.43 10.48
N PRO A 82 -16.56 -0.94 10.85
CA PRO A 82 -17.67 -0.78 9.91
C PRO A 82 -17.32 0.19 8.76
N ASP A 83 -17.92 -0.03 7.58
CA ASP A 83 -17.69 0.76 6.35
C ASP A 83 -17.71 2.28 6.59
N ARG A 84 -18.71 2.78 7.32
CA ARG A 84 -18.89 4.22 7.66
C ARG A 84 -17.75 4.85 8.50
N ARG A 85 -16.85 4.04 9.05
CA ARG A 85 -15.68 4.48 9.83
C ARG A 85 -14.35 4.13 9.16
N THR A 86 -14.42 3.71 7.89
CA THR A 86 -13.26 3.25 7.13
C THR A 86 -13.08 4.11 5.89
N ILE A 87 -11.83 4.41 5.57
CA ILE A 87 -11.44 5.13 4.37
C ILE A 87 -10.44 4.26 3.61
N ILE A 88 -10.71 4.03 2.33
CA ILE A 88 -9.73 3.45 1.43
C ILE A 88 -8.89 4.59 0.84
N PHE A 89 -7.57 4.45 0.90
CA PHE A 89 -6.63 5.33 0.22
C PHE A 89 -5.76 4.51 -0.75
N ASP A 90 -6.12 4.55 -2.02
CA ASP A 90 -5.51 3.72 -3.07
C ASP A 90 -5.53 4.51 -4.39
N ASP A 91 -4.57 4.28 -5.28
CA ASP A 91 -4.53 4.95 -6.59
C ASP A 91 -5.39 4.21 -7.64
N SER A 92 -5.70 2.94 -7.39
CA SER A 92 -6.52 2.08 -8.23
C SER A 92 -7.92 1.88 -7.66
N HIS A 93 -8.91 2.54 -8.25
CA HIS A 93 -10.33 2.34 -7.91
C HIS A 93 -10.81 0.92 -8.28
N GLU A 94 -10.27 0.37 -9.36
CA GLU A 94 -10.73 -0.88 -9.98
C GLU A 94 -10.63 -2.09 -9.05
N VAL A 95 -9.54 -2.20 -8.30
CA VAL A 95 -9.34 -3.30 -7.37
C VAL A 95 -10.28 -3.23 -6.16
N TRP A 96 -10.99 -2.12 -5.95
CA TRP A 96 -11.95 -1.93 -4.85
C TRP A 96 -13.41 -1.84 -5.32
N ARG A 97 -13.67 -1.93 -6.64
CA ARG A 97 -14.99 -1.68 -7.23
C ARG A 97 -16.12 -2.45 -6.52
N GLN A 98 -15.93 -3.76 -6.33
CA GLN A 98 -16.92 -4.62 -5.69
C GLN A 98 -17.21 -4.21 -4.24
N GLU A 99 -16.19 -3.80 -3.50
CA GLU A 99 -16.32 -3.36 -2.10
C GLU A 99 -17.08 -2.04 -2.00
N LEU A 100 -16.80 -1.10 -2.92
CA LEU A 100 -17.48 0.19 -2.98
C LEU A 100 -18.95 0.03 -3.36
N GLU A 101 -19.27 -0.78 -4.37
CA GLU A 101 -20.63 -1.13 -4.76
C GLU A 101 -21.40 -1.79 -3.60
N ARG A 102 -20.77 -2.76 -2.91
CA ARG A 102 -21.34 -3.44 -1.73
C ARG A 102 -21.70 -2.45 -0.62
N SER A 103 -20.86 -1.44 -0.38
CA SER A 103 -21.03 -0.49 0.72
C SER A 103 -22.19 0.49 0.52
N LYS A 104 -22.76 0.58 -0.70
CA LYS A 104 -23.85 1.52 -1.04
C LYS A 104 -23.53 2.97 -0.63
N GLY A 105 -22.28 3.40 -0.83
CA GLY A 105 -21.81 4.75 -0.54
C GLY A 105 -21.40 5.01 0.92
N GLN A 106 -21.43 4.00 1.78
CA GLN A 106 -20.97 4.15 3.17
C GLN A 106 -19.45 4.09 3.32
N LEU A 107 -18.75 3.46 2.38
CA LEU A 107 -17.29 3.35 2.40
C LEU A 107 -16.68 4.50 1.60
N ALA A 108 -15.87 5.32 2.27
CA ALA A 108 -15.19 6.43 1.61
C ALA A 108 -13.96 5.91 0.83
N PHE A 109 -13.80 6.41 -0.39
CA PHE A 109 -12.62 6.16 -1.23
C PHE A 109 -11.93 7.49 -1.54
N VAL A 110 -10.69 7.64 -1.11
CA VAL A 110 -9.84 8.77 -1.45
C VAL A 110 -8.80 8.30 -2.44
N ARG A 111 -8.93 8.74 -3.70
CA ARG A 111 -8.00 8.35 -4.75
C ARG A 111 -6.63 8.99 -4.53
N ALA A 112 -5.60 8.18 -4.35
CA ALA A 112 -4.23 8.66 -4.34
C ALA A 112 -3.77 9.00 -5.77
N CYS A 113 -2.95 10.05 -5.93
CA CYS A 113 -2.24 10.24 -7.19
C CYS A 113 -1.22 9.10 -7.38
N PRO A 114 -1.25 8.39 -8.53
CA PRO A 114 -0.28 7.34 -8.84
C PRO A 114 1.16 7.85 -8.71
N TYR A 115 2.03 7.06 -8.08
CA TYR A 115 3.42 7.44 -7.86
C TYR A 115 4.33 6.82 -8.93
N THR A 116 4.44 7.50 -10.07
CA THR A 116 5.13 6.99 -11.27
C THR A 116 6.60 7.41 -11.35
N PHE A 117 7.32 7.46 -10.21
CA PHE A 117 8.71 7.95 -10.18
C PHE A 117 9.61 7.16 -11.13
N LEU A 118 9.58 5.82 -11.04
CA LEU A 118 10.44 4.97 -11.86
C LEU A 118 10.07 5.02 -13.35
N ASP A 119 8.78 5.15 -13.70
CA ASP A 119 8.37 5.28 -15.10
C ASP A 119 8.94 6.56 -15.74
N ARG A 120 9.00 7.66 -14.98
CA ARG A 120 9.64 8.92 -15.42
C ARG A 120 11.17 8.82 -15.50
N CYS A 121 11.76 7.84 -14.84
CA CYS A 121 13.20 7.59 -14.84
C CYS A 121 13.63 6.54 -15.87
N ARG A 122 12.69 5.86 -16.56
CA ARG A 122 13.02 4.81 -17.52
C ARG A 122 13.87 5.31 -18.69
N ASP A 123 13.63 6.55 -19.12
CA ASP A 123 14.36 7.18 -20.22
C ASP A 123 15.57 8.00 -19.75
N ALA A 124 15.83 8.03 -18.44
CA ALA A 124 16.97 8.76 -17.90
C ALA A 124 18.27 7.98 -18.15
N PRO A 125 19.38 8.65 -18.52
CA PRO A 125 20.66 8.00 -18.78
C PRO A 125 21.27 7.34 -17.53
N SER A 126 20.76 7.68 -16.34
CA SER A 126 21.04 7.01 -15.08
C SER A 126 19.85 7.16 -14.12
N VAL A 127 19.73 6.25 -13.14
CA VAL A 127 18.76 6.40 -12.05
C VAL A 127 19.09 7.71 -11.30
N PRO A 128 18.14 8.65 -11.17
CA PRO A 128 18.40 9.90 -10.46
C PRO A 128 18.88 9.60 -9.04
N ALA A 129 19.93 10.29 -8.61
CA ALA A 129 20.40 10.20 -7.23
C ALA A 129 19.21 10.43 -6.29
N ASP A 130 19.03 9.52 -5.34
CA ASP A 130 17.98 9.64 -4.35
C ASP A 130 18.24 10.88 -3.48
N ARG A 131 17.58 11.99 -3.82
CA ARG A 131 17.64 13.24 -3.07
C ARG A 131 16.62 13.30 -1.93
N ASP A 132 16.08 12.16 -1.46
CA ASP A 132 15.43 12.10 -0.15
C ASP A 132 16.47 12.27 0.98
N THR A 133 17.13 13.44 1.03
CA THR A 133 17.93 13.93 2.16
C THR A 133 17.04 14.39 3.33
N HIS A 134 15.85 13.80 3.45
CA HIS A 134 14.92 14.03 4.56
C HIS A 134 14.60 12.71 5.24
N LEU A 135 15.65 11.96 5.59
CA LEU A 135 15.63 11.19 6.82
C LEU A 135 16.08 12.16 7.93
N PRO A 136 15.30 12.31 9.02
CA PRO A 136 15.86 12.86 10.25
C PRO A 136 17.01 11.97 10.75
#